data_AF-A0A5C1ALB0-F1
#
_entry.id   AF-A0A5C1ALB0-F1
#
_cell.length_a   1.000
_cell.length_b   1.000
_cell.length_c   1.000
_cell.angle_alpha   90.00
_cell.angle_beta   90.00
_cell.angle_gamma   90.00
#
_symmetry.space_group_name_H-M   'P 1'
#
loop_
_entity.id
_entity.type
_entity.pdbx_description
1 polymer ?
#
loop_
_entity_poly.entity_id
_entity_poly.type
_entity_poly.pdbx_seq_one_letter_code
_entity_poly.pdbx_strand_id
1 'polypeptide(L)' 'MKRESSWQPIETAPKDGTEVLLLSHPAAMLPPDYAVAYWDEVDEVWYWNKPKRFLCPTHWMPLPAPPQTE' A
#
# COMPACT_ATOMS: atom_id res chain seq x y z
N MET A 1 -7.58 -7.53 -22.20
CA MET A 1 -6.63 -6.47 -21.80
C MET A 1 -6.64 -6.37 -20.29
N LYS A 2 -5.58 -6.85 -19.61
CA LYS A 2 -5.38 -6.52 -18.19
C LYS A 2 -5.07 -5.03 -18.14
N ARG A 3 -5.96 -4.22 -17.58
CA ARG A 3 -5.65 -2.81 -17.31
C ARG A 3 -4.60 -2.83 -16.20
N GLU A 4 -3.43 -2.29 -16.46
CA GLU A 4 -2.44 -2.00 -15.43
C GLU A 4 -3.13 -1.17 -14.36
N SER A 5 -3.13 -1.66 -13.11
CA SER A 5 -3.73 -0.94 -12.00
C SER A 5 -2.85 0.28 -11.73
N SER A 6 -3.23 1.44 -12.26
CA SER A 6 -2.55 2.69 -11.98
C SER A 6 -2.65 3.04 -10.50
N TRP A 7 -1.62 3.70 -9.97
CA TRP A 7 -1.65 4.30 -8.64
C TRP A 7 -2.91 5.15 -8.44
N GLN A 8 -3.53 5.00 -7.27
CA GLN A 8 -4.75 5.70 -6.85
C GLN A 8 -4.47 6.48 -5.55
N PRO A 9 -5.19 7.58 -5.29
CA PRO A 9 -5.08 8.30 -4.01
C PRO A 9 -5.39 7.38 -2.82
N ILE A 10 -4.61 7.50 -1.74
CA ILE A 10 -4.74 6.64 -0.55
C ILE A 10 -6.14 6.67 0.10
N GLU A 11 -6.88 7.77 -0.05
CA GLU A 11 -8.24 7.92 0.50
C GLU A 11 -9.23 6.92 -0.12
N THR A 12 -8.88 6.35 -1.28
CA THR A 12 -9.69 5.37 -2.01
C THR A 12 -9.29 3.92 -1.74
N ALA A 13 -8.26 3.70 -0.91
CA ALA A 13 -7.76 2.36 -0.64
C ALA A 13 -8.77 1.50 0.12
N PRO A 14 -8.83 0.18 -0.16
CA PRO A 14 -9.67 -0.73 0.59
C PRO A 14 -9.20 -0.81 2.04
N LYS A 15 -10.12 -0.57 2.97
CA LYS A 15 -9.86 -0.64 4.43
C LYS A 15 -10.42 -1.92 5.06
N ASP A 16 -10.67 -2.94 4.25
CA ASP A 16 -11.23 -4.23 4.65
C ASP A 16 -10.16 -5.28 5.03
N GLY A 17 -8.91 -4.84 5.24
CA GLY A 17 -7.78 -5.72 5.50
C GLY A 17 -7.13 -6.32 4.25
N THR A 18 -7.61 -6.02 3.04
CA THR A 18 -6.96 -6.43 1.79
C THR A 18 -5.53 -5.86 1.70
N GLU A 19 -4.57 -6.71 1.33
CA GLU A 19 -3.20 -6.28 1.07
C GLU A 19 -3.08 -5.49 -0.23
N VAL A 20 -2.42 -4.33 -0.16
CA VAL A 20 -2.19 -3.42 -1.27
C VAL A 20 -0.74 -2.95 -1.28
N LEU A 21 -0.25 -2.53 -2.44
CA LEU A 21 1.04 -1.84 -2.53
C LEU A 21 0.81 -0.36 -2.20
N LEU A 22 1.49 0.16 -1.20
CA LEU A 22 1.46 1.57 -0.79
C LEU A 22 2.71 2.31 -1.25
N LEU A 23 2.56 3.61 -1.47
CA LEU A 23 3.64 4.57 -1.71
C LEU A 23 3.52 5.74 -0.73
N SER A 24 4.59 6.03 -0.01
CA SER A 24 4.70 7.26 0.79
C SER A 24 5.47 8.34 0.02
N HIS A 25 5.10 9.60 0.27
CA HIS A 25 5.92 10.72 -0.16
C HIS A 25 7.12 10.89 0.77
N PRO A 26 8.19 11.56 0.31
CA PRO A 26 9.31 11.90 1.18
C PRO A 26 8.79 12.68 2.40
N ALA A 27 8.95 12.10 3.59
CA ALA A 27 8.86 12.85 4.83
C ALA A 27 10.20 13.56 5.06
N ALA A 28 10.22 14.63 5.85
CA ALA A 28 11.33 15.60 5.98
C ALA A 28 12.77 15.03 6.04
N MET A 29 12.97 13.77 6.44
CA MET A 29 14.28 13.08 6.52
C MET A 29 14.28 11.66 5.94
N LEU A 30 13.24 11.24 5.21
CA LEU A 30 13.14 9.88 4.65
C LEU A 30 12.88 9.93 3.14
N PRO A 31 13.55 9.07 2.35
CA PRO A 31 13.22 8.89 0.94
C PRO A 31 11.78 8.37 0.80
N PRO A 32 11.17 8.47 -0.40
CA PRO A 32 9.92 7.79 -0.67
C PRO A 32 10.08 6.28 -0.41
N ASP A 33 9.06 5.67 0.22
CA ASP A 33 9.03 4.25 0.55
C ASP A 33 7.82 3.58 -0.11
N TYR A 34 7.93 2.28 -0.35
CA TYR A 34 6.84 1.47 -0.89
C TYR A 34 6.80 0.10 -0.24
N ALA A 35 5.60 -0.40 0.00
CA ALA A 35 5.42 -1.65 0.72
C ALA A 35 4.08 -2.32 0.46
N VAL A 36 4.04 -3.64 0.57
CA VAL A 36 2.77 -4.36 0.73
C VAL A 36 2.30 -4.13 2.17
N ALA A 37 1.07 -3.65 2.33
CA ALA A 37 0.48 -3.37 3.62
C ALA A 37 -1.02 -3.62 3.62
N TYR A 38 -1.60 -3.81 4.81
CA TYR A 38 -3.04 -3.92 5.03
C TYR A 38 -3.51 -2.90 6.07
N TRP A 39 -4.78 -2.51 5.97
CA TRP A 39 -5.44 -1.67 6.95
C TRP A 39 -5.87 -2.52 8.15
N ASP A 40 -5.50 -2.08 9.35
CA ASP A 40 -6.03 -2.65 10.58
C ASP A 40 -7.15 -1.77 11.13
N GLU A 41 -8.36 -2.32 11.19
CA GLU A 41 -9.54 -1.59 11.65
C GLU A 41 -9.50 -1.24 13.13
N VAL A 42 -8.78 -2.02 13.96
CA VAL A 42 -8.71 -1.82 15.41
C VAL A 42 -7.80 -0.64 15.75
N ASP A 43 -6.60 -0.61 15.18
CA ASP A 43 -5.62 0.45 15.41
C ASP A 43 -5.82 1.66 14.48
N GLU A 44 -6.66 1.54 13.46
CA GLU A 44 -6.87 2.53 12.38
C GLU A 44 -5.57 2.96 11.68
N VAL A 45 -4.70 1.99 11.39
CA VAL A 45 -3.41 2.23 10.72
C VAL A 45 -3.10 1.20 9.65
N TRP A 46 -2.20 1.57 8.74
CA TRP A 46 -1.59 0.64 7.78
C TRP A 46 -0.42 -0.10 8.42
N TYR A 47 -0.40 -1.42 8.32
CA TYR A 47 0.73 -2.27 8.72
C TYR A 47 1.32 -2.99 7.51
N TRP A 48 2.63 -2.88 7.31
CA TRP A 48 3.33 -3.76 6.36
C TRP A 48 3.71 -5.11 6.98
N ASN A 49 3.77 -5.18 8.32
CA ASN A 49 4.12 -6.35 9.13
C ASN A 49 3.98 -5.95 10.61
N LYS A 50 2.98 -6.45 11.35
CA LYS A 50 2.77 -6.05 12.75
C LYS A 50 3.98 -6.41 13.63
N PRO A 51 4.45 -5.49 14.50
CA PRO A 51 3.83 -4.21 14.89
C PRO A 51 4.34 -2.98 14.10
N LYS A 52 4.96 -3.16 12.93
CA LYS A 52 5.56 -2.07 12.15
C LYS A 52 4.54 -1.38 11.23
N ARG A 53 4.25 -0.12 11.51
CA ARG A 53 3.31 0.72 10.76
C ARG A 53 3.94 1.27 9.50
N PHE A 54 3.12 1.44 8.46
CA PHE A 54 3.48 2.20 7.26
C PHE A 54 2.96 3.63 7.41
N LEU A 55 3.86 4.61 7.41
CA LEU A 55 3.52 6.00 7.74
C LEU A 55 3.35 6.84 6.47
N CYS A 56 2.38 7.76 6.53
CA CYS A 56 2.10 8.73 5.46
C CYS A 56 1.97 8.12 4.05
N PRO A 57 1.23 7.00 3.86
CA PRO A 57 0.92 6.56 2.51
C PRO A 57 0.12 7.63 1.80
N THR A 58 0.40 7.81 0.52
CA THR A 58 -0.21 8.83 -0.33
C THR A 58 -0.94 8.22 -1.52
N HIS A 59 -0.44 7.07 -1.99
CA HIS A 59 -1.03 6.34 -3.09
C HIS A 59 -1.02 4.85 -2.80
N TRP A 60 -1.91 4.13 -3.47
CA TRP A 60 -1.98 2.68 -3.43
C TRP A 60 -2.22 2.09 -4.83
N MET A 61 -1.92 0.81 -5.00
CA MET A 61 -2.43 -0.01 -6.09
C MET A 61 -2.68 -1.45 -5.60
N PRO A 62 -3.61 -2.20 -6.23
CA PRO A 62 -3.69 -3.65 -6.05
C PRO A 62 -2.34 -4.31 -6.31
N LEU A 63 -2.08 -5.43 -5.64
CA LEU A 63 -0.89 -6.22 -5.94
C LEU A 63 -0.93 -6.69 -7.40
N PRO A 64 0.20 -6.58 -8.14
CA PRO A 64 0.26 -7.12 -9.48
C PRO A 64 0.00 -8.63 -9.44
N ALA A 65 -0.61 -9.16 -10.51
CA ALA A 65 -0.73 -10.60 -10.64
C ALA A 65 0.67 -11.24 -10.57
N PRO A 66 0.80 -12.43 -9.95
CA PRO A 66 2.06 -13.14 -9.97
C PRO A 66 2.55 -13.36 -11.41
N PRO A 67 3.88 -13.38 -11.63
CA PRO A 67 4.43 -13.62 -12.96
C PRO A 67 3.89 -14.94 -13.52
N GLN A 68 3.52 -14.94 -14.79
CA GLN A 68 2.98 -16.12 -15.47
C GLN A 68 4.12 -17.00 -15.98
N THR A 69 4.86 -17.63 -15.04
CA THR A 69 6.01 -18.54 -15.27
C THR A 69 7.17 -17.98 -16.11
N GLU A 70 8.37 -18.51 -15.85
CA GLU A 70 9.62 -18.23 -16.57
C GLU A 70 9.68 -19.01 -17.89
#